data_AF-A0A0F9FQB0-F1
#
_entry.id   AF-A0A0F9FQB0-F1
#
_cell.length_a   1.000
_cell.length_b   1.000
_cell.length_c   1.000
_cell.angle_alpha   90.00
_cell.angle_beta   90.00
_cell.angle_gamma   90.00
#
_symmetry.space_group_name_H-M   'P 1'
#
loop_
_entity.id
_entity.type
_entity.pdbx_description
1 polymer ?
#
loop_
_entity_poly.entity_id
_entity_poly.type
_entity_poly.pdbx_seq_one_letter_code
_entity_poly.pdbx_strand_id
1 'polypeptide(L)'
;MWTRFWDMHSGGSLKEKPYSHIYIEAPKEEACLIFFNRYGHNPNRVTCTCCGEDYSIDTHESLAQLTGFERGCQTLKVPQDDQGLYQNDDPIIVAHMYLEDGEKPPNGYIVEKAMGLSALNHGYQPLKDYLMRDDVDLILAQDIKASDREGVVPDQGYVWVD
;
A
#
# COMPACT_ATOMS: atom_id res chain seq x y z
N MET A 1 11.00 -2.26 -6.86
CA MET A 1 9.56 -2.60 -6.80
C MET A 1 9.17 -3.19 -5.44
N TRP A 2 8.09 -2.67 -4.89
CA TRP A 2 7.45 -3.07 -3.64
C TRP A 2 5.96 -3.28 -3.87
N THR A 3 5.36 -4.19 -3.12
CA THR A 3 3.91 -4.45 -3.11
C THR A 3 3.38 -4.33 -1.68
N ARG A 4 2.24 -3.66 -1.52
CA ARG A 4 1.53 -3.47 -0.26
C ARG A 4 0.24 -4.29 -0.27
N PHE A 5 -0.07 -4.89 0.86
CA PHE A 5 -1.36 -5.50 1.17
C PHE A 5 -1.92 -4.78 2.39
N TRP A 6 -2.90 -3.92 2.18
CA TRP A 6 -3.58 -3.20 3.26
C TRP A 6 -4.91 -3.89 3.58
N ASP A 7 -5.04 -4.43 4.79
CA ASP A 7 -6.26 -5.10 5.24
C ASP A 7 -7.43 -4.11 5.35
N MET A 8 -8.43 -4.32 4.49
CA MET A 8 -9.60 -3.46 4.38
C MET A 8 -10.61 -3.67 5.52
N HIS A 9 -10.33 -4.56 6.47
CA HIS A 9 -11.25 -4.97 7.53
C HIS A 9 -12.61 -5.47 6.99
N SER A 10 -12.66 -5.93 5.72
CA SER A 10 -13.81 -6.61 5.13
C SER A 10 -14.27 -7.76 6.04
N GLY A 11 -15.56 -7.82 6.39
CA GLY A 11 -16.06 -8.78 7.37
C GLY A 11 -15.77 -8.47 8.85
N GLY A 12 -15.25 -7.27 9.16
CA GLY A 12 -15.19 -6.73 10.53
C GLY A 12 -13.98 -7.12 11.37
N SER A 13 -12.95 -7.75 10.78
CA SER A 13 -11.72 -8.10 11.50
C SER A 13 -10.49 -8.16 10.58
N LEU A 14 -9.30 -8.07 11.17
CA LEU A 14 -8.03 -8.34 10.51
C LEU A 14 -7.89 -9.82 10.13
N LYS A 15 -7.33 -10.09 8.96
CA LYS A 15 -7.15 -11.43 8.39
C LYS A 15 -5.83 -12.00 8.86
N GLU A 16 -4.77 -11.20 8.83
CA GLU A 16 -3.45 -11.56 9.35
C GLU A 16 -3.13 -10.82 10.64
N LYS A 17 -3.76 -11.18 11.75
CA LYS A 17 -3.43 -10.54 13.04
C LYS A 17 -1.95 -10.73 13.39
N PRO A 18 -1.25 -9.68 13.86
CA PRO A 18 -1.73 -8.34 14.21
C PRO A 18 -1.67 -7.30 13.06
N TYR A 19 -1.28 -7.72 11.86
CA TYR A 19 -0.88 -6.85 10.76
C TYR A 19 -2.08 -6.22 10.06
N SER A 20 -2.10 -4.89 10.03
CA SER A 20 -2.98 -4.09 9.20
C SER A 20 -2.36 -3.82 7.82
N HIS A 21 -1.03 -3.79 7.75
CA HIS A 21 -0.28 -3.59 6.52
C HIS A 21 0.85 -4.61 6.40
N ILE A 22 0.98 -5.19 5.22
CA ILE A 22 2.06 -6.11 4.88
C ILE A 22 2.76 -5.58 3.64
N TYR A 23 4.07 -5.39 3.72
CA TYR A 23 4.90 -4.90 2.62
C TYR A 23 5.89 -5.96 2.18
N ILE A 24 5.89 -6.28 0.90
CA ILE A 24 6.78 -7.29 0.31
C ILE A 24 7.63 -6.63 -0.78
N GLU A 25 8.94 -6.78 -0.68
CA GLU A 25 9.90 -6.28 -1.68
C GLU A 25 9.94 -7.20 -2.92
N ALA A 26 8.83 -7.24 -3.65
CA ALA A 26 8.67 -7.99 -4.88
C ALA A 26 7.61 -7.33 -5.78
N PRO A 27 7.62 -7.57 -7.11
CA PRO A 27 6.53 -7.20 -8.01
C PRO A 27 5.22 -7.88 -7.64
N LYS A 28 4.07 -7.29 -8.02
CA LYS A 28 2.71 -7.72 -7.58
C LYS A 28 2.47 -9.22 -7.70
N GLU A 29 2.69 -9.80 -8.86
CA GLU A 29 2.40 -11.22 -9.12
C GLU A 29 3.20 -12.14 -8.20
N GLU A 30 4.49 -11.86 -8.05
CA GLU A 30 5.39 -12.60 -7.17
C GLU A 30 5.03 -12.37 -5.69
N ALA A 31 4.76 -11.12 -5.31
CA ALA A 31 4.36 -10.75 -3.95
C ALA A 31 3.05 -11.46 -3.53
N CYS A 32 2.08 -11.60 -4.43
CA CYS A 32 0.85 -12.35 -4.16
C CYS A 32 1.13 -13.84 -3.89
N LEU A 33 2.06 -14.45 -4.60
CA LEU A 33 2.48 -15.83 -4.36
C LEU A 33 3.20 -15.99 -3.02
N ILE A 34 4.13 -15.07 -2.73
CA ILE A 34 4.85 -15.04 -1.44
C ILE A 34 3.85 -14.87 -0.29
N PHE A 35 2.91 -13.94 -0.42
CA PHE A 35 1.84 -13.74 0.55
C PHE A 35 1.06 -15.03 0.78
N PHE A 36 0.58 -15.66 -0.29
CA PHE A 36 -0.18 -16.91 -0.21
C PHE A 36 0.62 -18.01 0.50
N ASN A 37 1.89 -18.19 0.13
CA ASN A 37 2.75 -19.21 0.71
C ASN A 37 3.10 -18.96 2.18
N ARG A 38 3.16 -17.69 2.62
CA ARG A 38 3.47 -17.34 4.02
C ARG A 38 2.27 -17.37 4.95
N TYR A 39 1.13 -16.85 4.50
CA TYR A 39 -0.06 -16.67 5.34
C TYR A 39 -1.13 -17.74 5.08
N GLY A 40 -1.04 -18.49 3.99
CA GLY A 40 -2.02 -19.53 3.63
C GLY A 40 -3.37 -18.98 3.14
N HIS A 41 -3.45 -17.67 2.88
CA HIS A 41 -4.65 -17.00 2.38
C HIS A 41 -4.40 -16.39 1.01
N ASN A 42 -5.38 -16.48 0.12
CA ASN A 42 -5.32 -15.81 -1.16
C ASN A 42 -5.43 -14.29 -0.93
N PRO A 43 -4.45 -13.48 -1.36
CA PRO A 43 -4.52 -12.03 -1.18
C PRO A 43 -5.66 -11.38 -1.99
N ASN A 44 -6.20 -12.06 -2.99
CA ASN A 44 -7.34 -11.61 -3.79
C ASN A 44 -8.69 -12.12 -3.25
N ARG A 45 -8.73 -12.66 -2.02
CA ARG A 45 -9.97 -13.14 -1.41
C ARG A 45 -10.94 -11.98 -1.17
N VAL A 46 -12.23 -12.26 -1.39
CA VAL A 46 -13.34 -11.37 -1.05
C VAL A 46 -14.17 -12.05 0.05
N THR A 47 -14.08 -11.57 1.30
CA THR A 47 -14.84 -12.15 2.42
C THR A 47 -16.33 -11.81 2.37
N CYS A 48 -16.71 -10.57 2.01
CA CYS A 48 -18.11 -10.20 1.83
C CYS A 48 -18.33 -9.52 0.48
N THR A 49 -19.37 -9.95 -0.23
CA THR A 49 -19.88 -9.24 -1.43
C THR A 49 -20.31 -7.80 -1.12
N CYS A 50 -20.61 -7.51 0.14
CA CYS A 50 -20.99 -6.19 0.64
C CYS A 50 -19.80 -5.27 0.95
N CYS A 51 -18.69 -5.83 1.44
CA CYS A 51 -17.53 -5.07 1.92
C CYS A 51 -16.38 -5.04 0.92
N GLY A 52 -16.38 -5.92 -0.07
CA GLY A 52 -15.34 -6.01 -1.08
C GLY A 52 -14.15 -6.86 -0.66
N GLU A 53 -13.04 -6.64 -1.37
CA GLU A 53 -11.76 -7.34 -1.23
C GLU A 53 -11.21 -7.26 0.20
N ASP A 54 -10.52 -8.31 0.63
CA ASP A 54 -9.90 -8.34 1.96
C ASP A 54 -8.71 -7.40 2.05
N TYR A 55 -8.00 -7.20 0.94
CA TYR A 55 -6.82 -6.35 0.87
C TYR A 55 -6.91 -5.36 -0.30
N SER A 56 -6.51 -4.12 -0.05
CA SER A 56 -6.12 -3.19 -1.11
C SER A 56 -4.66 -3.46 -1.48
N ILE A 57 -4.40 -3.79 -2.76
CA ILE A 57 -3.10 -4.21 -3.25
C ILE A 57 -2.51 -3.19 -4.22
N ASP A 58 -1.46 -2.51 -3.77
CA ASP A 58 -0.78 -1.44 -4.51
C ASP A 58 0.70 -1.77 -4.73
N THR A 59 1.30 -1.19 -5.76
CA THR A 59 2.73 -1.32 -6.05
C THR A 59 3.40 0.01 -6.25
N HIS A 60 4.65 0.12 -5.84
CA HIS A 60 5.49 1.27 -6.15
C HIS A 60 6.97 0.87 -6.21
N GLU A 61 7.81 1.63 -6.89
CA GLU A 61 9.25 1.37 -6.93
C GLU A 61 9.96 1.54 -5.59
N SER A 62 9.36 2.31 -4.69
CA SER A 62 9.93 2.72 -3.40
C SER A 62 8.92 2.50 -2.28
N LEU A 63 9.37 1.86 -1.21
CA LEU A 63 8.61 1.69 0.02
C LEU A 63 8.18 3.03 0.64
N ALA A 64 9.00 4.09 0.48
CA ALA A 64 8.68 5.41 1.01
C ALA A 64 7.40 5.99 0.40
N GLN A 65 7.22 5.83 -0.91
CA GLN A 65 6.00 6.26 -1.61
C GLN A 65 4.81 5.37 -1.26
N LEU A 66 5.03 4.05 -1.18
CA LEU A 66 3.97 3.08 -0.88
C LEU A 66 3.37 3.21 0.53
N THR A 67 4.13 3.82 1.45
CA THR A 67 3.74 4.10 2.85
C THR A 67 3.37 5.56 3.09
N GLY A 68 3.48 6.43 2.09
CA GLY A 68 3.43 7.87 2.28
C GLY A 68 2.10 8.35 2.86
N PHE A 69 0.99 7.75 2.42
CA PHE A 69 -0.34 8.05 2.94
C PHE A 69 -0.46 7.73 4.44
N GLU A 70 -0.08 6.50 4.81
CA GLU A 70 -0.19 6.01 6.19
C GLU A 70 0.71 6.82 7.13
N ARG A 71 1.85 7.28 6.62
CA ARG A 71 2.83 8.11 7.34
C ARG A 71 2.45 9.59 7.40
N GLY A 72 1.34 10.02 6.82
CA GLY A 72 0.93 11.42 6.82
C GLY A 72 1.89 12.33 6.05
N CYS A 73 2.54 11.80 5.00
CA CYS A 73 3.41 12.59 4.13
C CYS A 73 2.62 13.67 3.39
N GLN A 74 3.30 14.72 2.97
CA GLN A 74 2.71 15.77 2.15
C GLN A 74 2.45 15.24 0.75
N THR A 75 1.46 15.79 0.05
CA THR A 75 1.14 15.40 -1.33
C THR A 75 1.38 16.55 -2.28
N LEU A 76 1.58 16.25 -3.55
CA LEU A 76 1.58 17.26 -4.60
C LEU A 76 0.14 17.59 -5.00
N LYS A 77 -0.15 18.89 -5.17
CA LYS A 77 -1.39 19.32 -5.80
C LYS A 77 -1.32 18.94 -7.28
N VAL A 78 -2.33 18.19 -7.74
CA VAL A 78 -2.44 17.80 -9.16
C VAL A 78 -2.55 19.06 -10.02
N PRO A 79 -1.66 19.26 -11.02
CA PRO A 79 -1.75 20.42 -11.90
C PRO A 79 -3.03 20.37 -12.74
N GLN A 80 -3.49 21.55 -13.14
CA GLN A 80 -4.61 21.70 -14.05
C GLN A 80 -4.12 22.19 -15.41
N ASP A 81 -4.72 21.71 -16.48
CA ASP A 81 -4.47 22.22 -17.83
C ASP A 81 -5.13 23.58 -18.05
N ASP A 82 -4.97 24.15 -19.26
CA ASP A 82 -5.56 25.44 -19.64
C ASP A 82 -7.10 25.44 -19.61
N GLN A 83 -7.74 24.27 -19.54
CA GLN A 83 -9.19 24.09 -19.44
C GLN A 83 -9.64 23.87 -17.99
N GLY A 84 -8.71 23.84 -17.03
CA GLY A 84 -8.97 23.58 -15.62
C GLY A 84 -9.13 22.09 -15.27
N LEU A 85 -8.79 21.17 -16.18
CA LEU A 85 -8.88 19.73 -15.95
C LEU A 85 -7.63 19.22 -15.23
N TYR A 86 -7.82 18.35 -14.23
CA TYR A 86 -6.73 17.74 -13.47
C TYR A 86 -5.94 16.74 -14.32
N GLN A 87 -4.62 16.90 -14.34
CA GLN A 87 -3.68 16.04 -15.04
C GLN A 87 -3.22 14.89 -14.12
N ASN A 88 -4.11 13.93 -13.87
CA ASN A 88 -3.83 12.80 -12.96
C ASN A 88 -2.78 11.82 -13.52
N ASP A 89 -2.54 11.85 -14.83
CA ASP A 89 -1.56 11.04 -15.54
C ASP A 89 -0.18 11.71 -15.66
N ASP A 90 0.00 12.87 -15.04
CA ASP A 90 1.29 13.54 -14.95
C ASP A 90 2.34 12.60 -14.31
N PRO A 91 3.49 12.35 -14.98
CA PRO A 91 4.47 11.37 -14.53
C PRO A 91 5.13 11.74 -13.20
N ILE A 92 5.20 13.03 -12.83
CA ILE A 92 5.68 13.47 -11.53
C ILE A 92 4.64 13.18 -10.46
N ILE A 93 3.35 13.42 -10.73
CA ILE A 93 2.28 13.05 -9.80
C ILE A 93 2.26 11.54 -9.57
N VAL A 94 2.45 10.74 -10.62
CA VAL A 94 2.50 9.28 -10.52
C VAL A 94 3.73 8.80 -9.75
N ALA A 95 4.91 9.43 -9.94
CA ALA A 95 6.17 8.97 -9.35
C ALA A 95 6.49 9.55 -7.96
N HIS A 96 5.98 10.75 -7.64
CA HIS A 96 6.28 11.52 -6.43
C HIS A 96 5.00 11.95 -5.72
N MET A 97 4.10 11.00 -5.51
CA MET A 97 2.81 11.24 -4.88
C MET A 97 2.95 11.79 -3.47
N TYR A 98 3.98 11.34 -2.73
CA TYR A 98 4.24 11.70 -1.35
C TYR A 98 5.62 12.32 -1.17
N LEU A 99 5.69 13.36 -0.34
CA LEU A 99 6.93 14.05 0.03
C LEU A 99 7.18 13.90 1.53
N GLU A 100 8.42 13.60 1.89
CA GLU A 100 8.84 13.55 3.29
C GLU A 100 8.78 14.94 3.94
N ASP A 101 8.76 15.00 5.27
CA ASP A 101 8.72 16.29 5.97
C ASP A 101 9.96 17.15 5.65
N GLY A 102 9.71 18.36 5.17
CA GLY A 102 10.74 19.30 4.72
C GLY A 102 11.33 19.04 3.33
N GLU A 103 10.88 18.00 2.63
CA GLU A 103 11.27 17.76 1.24
C GLU A 103 10.70 18.85 0.32
N LYS A 104 11.51 19.32 -0.63
CA LYS A 104 11.08 20.34 -1.59
C LYS A 104 10.34 19.67 -2.75
N PRO A 105 9.20 20.22 -3.21
CA PRO A 105 8.53 19.68 -4.38
C PRO A 105 9.42 19.85 -5.62
N PRO A 106 9.24 18.99 -6.63
CA PRO A 106 9.81 19.20 -7.95
C PRO A 106 9.47 20.60 -8.50
N ASN A 107 10.36 21.16 -9.32
CA ASN A 107 10.18 22.50 -9.87
C ASN A 107 8.84 22.63 -10.63
N GLY A 108 8.03 23.62 -10.25
CA GLY A 108 6.72 23.88 -10.86
C GLY A 108 5.54 23.20 -10.15
N TYR A 109 5.79 22.32 -9.17
CA TYR A 109 4.74 21.67 -8.40
C TYR A 109 4.52 22.36 -7.06
N ILE A 110 3.27 22.31 -6.60
CA ILE A 110 2.84 22.93 -5.35
C ILE A 110 2.53 21.81 -4.37
N VAL A 111 3.02 21.95 -3.14
CA VAL A 111 2.66 21.04 -2.06
C VAL A 111 1.26 21.34 -1.55
N GLU A 112 0.43 20.31 -1.48
CA GLU A 112 -0.81 20.31 -0.74
C GLU A 112 -0.56 19.74 0.67
N LYS A 113 -1.10 20.40 1.70
CA LYS A 113 -1.00 19.86 3.05
C LYS A 113 -1.65 18.48 3.08
N ALA A 114 -1.04 17.55 3.82
CA ALA A 114 -1.61 16.23 4.02
C ALA A 114 -3.04 16.35 4.57
N MET A 115 -4.04 15.99 3.76
CA MET A 115 -5.48 16.04 4.10
C MET A 115 -6.07 14.64 4.27
N GLY A 116 -5.33 13.73 4.91
CA GLY A 116 -5.77 12.38 5.22
C GLY A 116 -6.17 12.20 6.68
N LEU A 117 -7.08 11.25 6.96
CA LEU A 117 -7.43 10.86 8.32
C LEU A 117 -6.19 10.48 9.14
N SER A 118 -5.20 9.84 8.49
CA SER A 118 -3.91 9.50 9.13
C SER A 118 -3.13 10.75 9.56
N ALA A 119 -2.97 11.73 8.67
CA ALA A 119 -2.28 12.98 8.98
C ALA A 119 -2.98 13.78 10.10
N LEU A 120 -4.32 13.73 10.18
CA LEU A 120 -5.09 14.40 11.23
C LEU A 120 -4.99 13.68 12.59
N ASN A 121 -4.97 12.35 12.60
CA ASN A 121 -5.00 11.56 13.84
C ASN A 121 -3.61 11.28 14.42
N HIS A 122 -2.60 11.13 13.57
CA HIS A 122 -1.26 10.66 13.96
C HIS A 122 -0.14 11.64 13.61
N GLY A 123 -0.38 12.61 12.72
CA GLY A 123 0.66 13.48 12.20
C GLY A 123 1.62 12.73 11.25
N TYR A 124 2.69 13.43 10.85
CA TYR A 124 3.74 12.82 10.04
C TYR A 124 4.58 11.85 10.88
N GLN A 125 4.92 10.69 10.30
CA GLN A 125 5.81 9.70 10.89
C GLN A 125 6.97 9.37 9.94
N PRO A 126 8.24 9.45 10.39
CA PRO A 126 9.37 8.98 9.59
C PRO A 126 9.23 7.51 9.20
N LEU A 127 9.65 7.14 7.99
CA LEU A 127 9.57 5.76 7.49
C LEU A 127 10.12 4.73 8.48
N LYS A 128 11.28 5.03 9.07
CA LYS A 128 11.90 4.14 10.06
C LYS A 128 10.98 3.86 11.25
N ASP A 129 10.28 4.87 11.76
CA ASP A 129 9.42 4.72 12.93
C ASP A 129 8.12 4.01 12.56
N TYR A 130 7.59 4.27 11.35
CA TYR A 130 6.41 3.59 10.84
C TYR A 130 6.64 2.08 10.71
N LEU A 131 7.80 1.67 10.20
CA LEU A 131 8.18 0.27 10.06
C LEU A 131 8.44 -0.46 11.40
N MET A 132 8.46 0.27 12.53
CA MET A 132 8.58 -0.33 13.87
C MET A 132 7.23 -0.59 14.54
N ARG A 133 6.11 -0.24 13.89
CA ARG A 133 4.77 -0.52 14.41
C ARG A 133 4.51 -2.02 14.45
N ASP A 134 3.79 -2.47 15.47
CA ASP A 134 3.43 -3.88 15.67
C ASP A 134 2.36 -4.38 14.69
N ASP A 135 1.63 -3.45 14.04
CA ASP A 135 0.64 -3.74 13.01
C ASP A 135 1.17 -3.66 11.58
N VAL A 136 2.51 -3.58 11.39
CA VAL A 136 3.17 -3.55 10.08
C VAL A 136 4.12 -4.74 9.96
N ASP A 137 3.96 -5.55 8.91
CA ASP A 137 4.91 -6.60 8.54
C ASP A 137 5.73 -6.17 7.32
N LEU A 138 7.03 -6.45 7.34
CA LEU A 138 7.99 -6.07 6.30
C LEU A 138 8.80 -7.28 5.88
N ILE A 139 8.63 -7.69 4.63
CA ILE A 139 9.34 -8.83 4.03
C ILE A 139 10.30 -8.29 2.97
N LEU A 140 11.59 -8.25 3.31
CA LEU A 140 12.65 -7.81 2.42
C LEU A 140 13.00 -8.89 1.38
N ALA A 141 13.52 -8.49 0.23
CA ALA A 141 13.83 -9.40 -0.86
C ALA A 141 14.81 -10.51 -0.45
N GLN A 142 15.80 -10.15 0.38
CA GLN A 142 16.80 -11.06 0.93
C GLN A 142 16.24 -12.10 1.91
N ASP A 143 15.07 -11.83 2.50
CA ASP A 143 14.43 -12.69 3.50
C ASP A 143 13.38 -13.62 2.86
N ILE A 144 13.12 -13.49 1.56
CA ILE A 144 12.22 -14.34 0.79
C ILE A 144 12.92 -15.66 0.45
N LYS A 145 12.35 -16.79 0.89
CA LYS A 145 12.90 -18.10 0.61
C LYS A 145 12.55 -18.53 -0.82
N ALA A 146 13.34 -19.42 -1.40
CA ALA A 146 13.02 -20.02 -2.70
C ALA A 146 11.62 -20.68 -2.70
N SER A 147 11.28 -21.38 -1.61
CA SER A 147 9.95 -22.00 -1.43
C SER A 147 8.80 -21.00 -1.41
N ASP A 148 9.05 -19.75 -1.03
CA ASP A 148 7.99 -18.71 -1.03
C ASP A 148 7.63 -18.28 -2.46
N ARG A 149 8.49 -18.56 -3.44
CA ARG A 149 8.36 -18.17 -4.86
C ARG A 149 7.84 -19.29 -5.75
N GLU A 150 7.53 -20.45 -5.19
CA GLU A 150 7.10 -21.64 -5.93
C GLU A 150 5.58 -21.81 -5.86
N GLY A 151 5.00 -22.35 -6.94
CA GLY A 151 3.58 -22.68 -7.03
C GLY A 151 2.75 -21.64 -7.78
N VAL A 152 1.45 -21.65 -7.52
CA VAL A 152 0.47 -20.74 -8.11
C VAL A 152 -0.51 -20.31 -7.03
N VAL A 153 -0.88 -19.04 -7.04
CA VAL A 153 -2.02 -18.58 -6.23
C VAL A 153 -3.27 -19.17 -6.86
N PRO A 154 -4.05 -20.00 -6.16
CA PRO A 154 -5.24 -20.61 -6.73
C PRO A 154 -6.29 -19.53 -7.01
N ASP A 155 -6.98 -19.60 -8.15
CA ASP A 155 -8.17 -18.77 -8.37
C ASP A 155 -9.19 -19.10 -7.28
N GLN A 156 -9.62 -18.09 -6.52
CA GLN A 156 -10.58 -18.27 -5.45
C GLN A 156 -11.82 -17.42 -5.75
N GLY A 157 -12.97 -18.09 -5.86
CA GLY A 157 -14.27 -17.42 -5.96
C GLY A 157 -14.73 -16.87 -4.59
N TYR A 158 -15.94 -16.32 -4.55
CA TYR A 158 -16.56 -15.87 -3.30
C TYR A 158 -16.66 -17.01 -2.27
N VAL A 159 -16.08 -16.83 -1.09
CA VAL A 159 -16.23 -17.76 0.04
C VAL A 159 -17.38 -17.25 0.90
N TRP A 160 -18.54 -17.89 0.82
CA TRP A 160 -19.65 -17.61 1.72
C TRP A 160 -19.37 -18.33 3.04
N VAL A 161 -19.22 -17.57 4.13
CA VAL A 161 -19.11 -18.12 5.48
C VAL A 161 -20.51 -18.11 6.07
N ASP A 162 -21.08 -19.30 6.32
CA ASP A 162 -22.40 -19.49 6.94
C ASP A 162 -22.45 -19.01 8.41
#